data_AF-H7EKJ6-F1
#
_entry.id   AF-H7EKJ6-F1
#
_cell.length_a   1.000
_cell.length_b   1.000
_cell.length_c   1.000
_cell.angle_alpha   90.00
_cell.angle_beta   90.00
_cell.angle_gamma   90.00
#
_symmetry.space_group_name_H-M   'P 1'
#
loop_
_entity.id
_entity.type
_entity.pdbx_description
1 polymer ?
#
loop_
_entity_poly.entity_id
_entity_poly.type
_entity_poly.pdbx_seq_one_letter_code
_entity_poly.pdbx_strand_id
1 'polypeptide(L)'
;MENIFLNARAFLEQTGALIWFFISVILIFAFIAELISVSLRTKLPAHTAIVLSAAGTAILMVPATLSLDSLIESKARAGRIGEISRLEAEMKTKKLEREAAERKIEIDSMRTQLALLKNTQASVAKMHDIAEVALLKANLRQTVVHDEPVSLPEQRKFLGIVDAGFANDKVLVVSTHDIDAKFGVDMAGVMIKKTDDDSVVVSGITPKFIGSSKNITATPIKELRHCTYRKAKPTGEPVLDTVTVLNDSFSKNIVDGYLAKFEDEYQKSLSDGGEFGYLNDAVSQLARNFITVVLAPAYKNIAFSDEIPEGSVQFDKYIQQEIDFYSAKTAEKERESGS
;
A
#
# COMPACT_ATOMS: atom_id res chain seq x y z
N MET A 1 -38.56 -34.37 9.31
CA MET A 1 -39.74 -35.25 9.55
C MET A 1 -39.55 -36.66 9.02
N GLU A 2 -38.78 -36.89 7.94
CA GLU A 2 -38.50 -38.26 7.42
C GLU A 2 -37.80 -39.20 8.41
N ASN A 3 -36.83 -38.73 9.20
CA ASN A 3 -36.11 -39.58 10.17
C ASN A 3 -36.99 -40.13 11.29
N ILE A 4 -38.08 -39.44 11.66
CA ILE A 4 -39.01 -39.90 12.70
C ILE A 4 -39.89 -41.03 12.13
N PHE A 5 -40.32 -40.91 10.87
CA PHE A 5 -41.12 -41.93 10.18
C PHE A 5 -40.31 -43.21 9.90
N LEU A 6 -39.03 -43.08 9.54
CA LEU A 6 -38.13 -44.23 9.35
C LEU A 6 -37.88 -44.98 10.66
N ASN A 7 -37.66 -44.27 11.77
CA ASN A 7 -37.49 -44.89 13.07
C ASN A 7 -38.77 -45.55 13.60
N ALA A 8 -39.94 -44.94 13.37
CA ALA A 8 -41.22 -45.51 13.76
C ALA A 8 -41.55 -46.80 12.99
N ARG A 9 -41.25 -46.85 11.69
CA ARG A 9 -41.43 -48.05 10.85
C ARG A 9 -40.50 -49.18 11.27
N ALA A 10 -39.22 -48.88 11.53
CA ALA A 10 -38.26 -49.87 12.02
C ALA A 10 -38.66 -50.44 13.39
N PHE A 11 -39.23 -49.61 14.28
CA PHE A 11 -39.74 -50.06 15.57
C PHE A 11 -40.98 -50.97 15.45
N LEU A 12 -41.89 -50.67 14.51
CA LEU A 12 -43.06 -51.52 14.22
C LEU A 12 -42.67 -52.87 13.60
N GLU A 13 -41.69 -52.88 12.70
CA GLU A 13 -41.16 -54.13 12.12
C GLU A 13 -40.42 -54.97 13.18
N GLN A 14 -39.66 -54.34 14.07
CA GLN A 14 -38.95 -55.01 15.15
C GLN A 14 -39.89 -55.61 16.21
N THR A 15 -40.93 -54.87 16.60
CA THR A 15 -41.95 -55.37 17.55
C THR A 15 -42.80 -56.47 16.94
N GLY A 16 -43.18 -56.36 15.66
CA GLY A 16 -43.85 -57.42 14.92
C GLY A 16 -43.03 -58.71 14.87
N ALA A 17 -41.74 -58.61 14.51
CA ALA A 17 -40.85 -59.77 14.45
C ALA A 17 -40.66 -60.46 15.81
N LEU A 18 -40.51 -59.70 16.90
CA LEU A 18 -40.43 -60.25 18.26
C LEU A 18 -41.71 -60.98 18.67
N ILE A 19 -42.88 -60.40 18.39
CA ILE A 19 -44.17 -61.02 18.69
C ILE A 19 -44.31 -62.36 17.94
N TRP A 20 -44.00 -62.39 16.64
CA TRP A 20 -44.02 -63.62 15.84
C TRP A 20 -43.02 -64.67 16.32
N PHE A 21 -41.84 -64.25 16.79
CA PHE A 21 -40.84 -65.15 17.38
C PHE A 21 -41.37 -65.80 18.66
N PHE A 22 -41.91 -65.02 19.60
CA PHE A 22 -42.47 -65.57 20.84
C PHE A 22 -43.68 -66.48 20.60
N ILE A 23 -44.57 -66.11 19.66
CA ILE A 23 -45.69 -66.95 19.25
C ILE A 23 -45.17 -68.28 18.69
N SER A 24 -44.14 -68.25 17.84
CA SER A 24 -43.55 -69.46 17.25
C SER A 24 -42.92 -70.36 18.32
N VAL A 25 -42.20 -69.80 19.29
CA VAL A 25 -41.62 -70.56 20.42
C VAL A 25 -42.71 -71.18 21.29
N ILE A 26 -43.77 -70.44 21.61
CA ILE A 26 -44.90 -70.95 22.39
C ILE A 26 -45.61 -72.09 21.64
N LEU A 27 -45.78 -71.98 20.31
CA LEU A 27 -46.37 -73.02 19.48
C LEU A 27 -45.50 -74.29 19.43
N ILE A 28 -44.17 -74.16 19.42
CA ILE A 28 -43.26 -75.31 19.54
C ILE A 28 -43.49 -76.05 20.86
N PHE A 29 -43.52 -75.31 21.99
CA PHE A 29 -43.74 -75.92 23.30
C PHE A 29 -45.13 -76.55 23.43
N ALA A 30 -46.17 -75.90 22.90
CA ALA A 30 -47.52 -76.45 22.88
C ALA A 30 -47.59 -77.74 22.04
N PHE A 31 -46.96 -77.76 20.86
CA PHE A 31 -46.91 -78.94 20.00
C PHE A 31 -46.17 -80.11 20.66
N ILE A 32 -45.04 -79.85 21.32
CA ILE A 32 -44.30 -80.88 22.07
C ILE A 32 -45.15 -81.44 23.21
N ALA A 33 -45.84 -80.57 23.97
CA ALA A 33 -46.71 -80.99 25.07
C ALA A 33 -47.89 -81.84 24.59
N GLU A 34 -48.53 -81.46 23.48
CA GLU A 34 -49.63 -82.22 22.86
C GLU A 34 -49.15 -83.61 22.40
N LEU A 35 -47.96 -83.69 21.76
CA LEU A 35 -47.36 -84.95 21.31
C LEU A 35 -47.04 -85.91 22.46
N ILE A 36 -46.53 -85.39 23.58
CA ILE A 36 -46.29 -86.18 24.80
C ILE A 36 -47.62 -86.72 25.34
N SER A 37 -48.65 -85.88 25.40
CA SER A 37 -49.99 -86.25 25.89
C SER A 37 -50.67 -87.31 25.01
N VAL A 38 -50.56 -87.19 23.68
CA VAL A 38 -51.06 -88.18 22.72
C VAL A 38 -50.29 -89.50 22.82
N SER A 39 -48.95 -89.45 22.95
CA SER A 39 -48.11 -90.65 23.11
C SER A 39 -48.47 -91.46 24.36
N LEU A 40 -48.84 -90.79 25.47
CA LEU A 40 -49.30 -91.42 26.70
C LEU A 40 -50.68 -92.10 26.54
N ARG A 41 -51.58 -91.53 25.73
CA ARG A 41 -52.94 -92.07 25.52
C ARG A 41 -53.04 -93.21 24.52
N THR A 42 -52.17 -93.24 23.50
CA THR A 42 -52.37 -94.09 22.32
C THR A 42 -51.42 -95.29 22.20
N LYS A 43 -50.50 -95.49 23.16
CA LYS A 43 -49.45 -96.53 23.10
C LYS A 43 -48.66 -96.53 21.78
N LEU A 44 -48.42 -95.34 21.21
CA LEU A 44 -47.55 -95.20 20.04
C LEU A 44 -46.11 -95.59 20.39
N PRO A 45 -45.37 -96.29 19.51
CA PRO A 45 -43.98 -96.63 19.74
C PRO A 45 -43.12 -95.35 19.85
N ALA A 46 -42.28 -95.28 20.89
CA ALA A 46 -41.55 -94.07 21.27
C ALA A 46 -40.70 -93.46 20.13
N HIS A 47 -40.23 -94.29 19.20
CA HIS A 47 -39.41 -93.91 18.06
C HIS A 47 -40.16 -92.96 17.11
N THR A 48 -41.45 -93.21 16.87
CA THR A 48 -42.27 -92.35 15.99
C THR A 48 -42.57 -90.98 16.59
N ALA A 49 -42.75 -90.89 17.91
CA ALA A 49 -42.98 -89.62 18.59
C ALA A 49 -41.73 -88.71 18.58
N ILE A 50 -40.54 -89.31 18.72
CA ILE A 50 -39.26 -88.58 18.67
C ILE A 50 -38.98 -88.04 17.26
N VAL A 51 -39.28 -88.83 16.22
CA VAL A 51 -39.08 -88.39 14.83
C VAL A 51 -40.04 -87.26 14.48
N LEU A 52 -41.31 -87.33 14.89
CA LEU A 52 -42.28 -86.25 14.66
C LEU A 52 -41.94 -84.97 15.44
N SER A 53 -41.48 -85.08 16.69
CA SER A 53 -41.10 -83.90 17.47
C SER A 53 -39.85 -83.21 16.92
N ALA A 54 -38.86 -83.99 16.47
CA ALA A 54 -37.67 -83.47 15.81
C ALA A 54 -38.01 -82.79 14.48
N ALA A 55 -38.87 -83.41 13.65
CA ALA A 55 -39.31 -82.82 12.39
C ALA A 55 -40.14 -81.53 12.60
N GLY A 56 -41.06 -81.53 13.57
CA GLY A 56 -41.86 -80.35 13.91
C GLY A 56 -41.01 -79.20 14.43
N THR A 57 -40.01 -79.49 15.26
CA THR A 57 -39.10 -78.49 15.82
C THR A 57 -38.18 -77.91 14.74
N ALA A 58 -37.70 -78.74 13.79
CA ALA A 58 -36.89 -78.29 12.67
C ALA A 58 -37.67 -77.35 11.73
N ILE A 59 -38.94 -77.66 11.42
CA ILE A 59 -39.81 -76.81 10.58
C ILE A 59 -40.06 -75.46 11.26
N LEU A 60 -40.24 -75.44 12.58
CA LEU A 60 -40.51 -74.22 13.33
C LEU A 60 -39.25 -73.36 13.60
N MET A 61 -38.04 -73.90 13.42
CA MET A 61 -36.79 -73.13 13.52
C MET A 61 -36.46 -72.30 12.26
N VAL A 62 -36.98 -72.67 11.09
CA VAL A 62 -36.70 -71.95 9.83
C VAL A 62 -37.22 -70.49 9.85
N PRO A 63 -38.45 -70.19 10.31
CA PRO A 63 -38.93 -68.80 10.41
C PRO A 63 -38.19 -67.99 11.49
N ALA A 64 -37.76 -68.64 12.57
CA ALA A 64 -37.06 -68.00 13.68
C ALA A 64 -35.65 -67.52 13.29
N THR A 65 -34.95 -68.27 12.43
CA THR A 65 -33.62 -67.91 11.96
C THR A 65 -33.64 -66.78 10.93
N LEU A 66 -34.60 -66.79 9.99
CA LEU A 66 -34.77 -65.71 9.01
C LEU A 66 -35.12 -64.36 9.65
N SER A 67 -35.93 -64.37 10.72
CA SER A 67 -36.26 -63.15 11.46
C SER A 67 -35.07 -62.58 12.24
N LEU A 68 -34.19 -63.43 12.77
CA LEU A 68 -32.94 -63.00 13.43
C LEU A 68 -31.95 -62.37 12.45
N ASP A 69 -31.75 -62.95 11.26
CA ASP A 69 -30.84 -62.40 10.26
C ASP A 69 -31.27 -60.99 9.79
N SER A 70 -32.58 -60.79 9.57
CA SER A 70 -33.11 -59.46 9.20
C SER A 70 -32.92 -58.40 10.30
N LEU A 71 -33.00 -58.79 11.57
CA LEU A 71 -32.75 -57.90 12.70
C LEU A 71 -31.26 -57.53 12.85
N ILE A 72 -30.36 -58.48 12.59
CA ILE A 72 -28.91 -58.23 12.61
C ILE A 72 -28.53 -57.28 11.47
N GLU A 73 -29.08 -57.52 10.28
CA GLU A 73 -28.76 -56.72 9.09
C GLU A 73 -29.31 -55.28 9.18
N SER A 74 -30.52 -55.11 9.70
CA SER A 74 -31.10 -53.77 9.93
C SER A 74 -30.30 -52.97 10.95
N LYS A 75 -29.85 -53.60 12.04
CA LYS A 75 -29.03 -52.95 13.07
C LYS A 75 -27.64 -52.58 12.55
N ALA A 76 -27.04 -53.42 11.70
CA ALA A 76 -25.77 -53.14 11.04
C ALA A 76 -25.86 -51.99 10.03
N ARG A 77 -26.96 -51.87 9.28
CA ARG A 77 -27.20 -50.74 8.35
C ARG A 77 -27.44 -49.42 9.10
N ALA A 78 -28.23 -49.45 10.18
CA ALA A 78 -28.47 -48.28 11.02
C ALA A 78 -27.17 -47.72 11.65
N GLY A 79 -26.27 -48.60 12.11
CA GLY A 79 -24.96 -48.21 12.64
C GLY A 79 -24.07 -47.50 11.62
N ARG A 80 -23.99 -48.02 10.38
CA ARG A 80 -23.19 -47.40 9.31
C ARG A 80 -23.73 -46.04 8.86
N ILE A 81 -25.04 -45.86 8.79
CA ILE A 81 -25.66 -44.58 8.41
C ILE A 81 -25.42 -43.51 9.48
N GLY A 82 -25.46 -43.88 10.77
CA GLY A 82 -25.12 -42.99 11.87
C GLY A 82 -23.66 -42.54 11.87
N GLU A 83 -22.73 -43.43 11.51
CA GLU A 83 -21.30 -43.12 11.44
C GLU A 83 -20.94 -42.23 10.24
N ILE A 84 -21.54 -42.49 9.07
CA ILE A 84 -21.36 -41.66 7.87
C ILE A 84 -21.90 -40.24 8.10
N SER A 85 -23.10 -40.10 8.67
CA SER A 85 -23.68 -38.78 8.96
C SER A 85 -22.87 -37.99 10.00
N ARG A 86 -22.25 -38.67 10.97
CA ARG A 86 -21.34 -38.03 11.93
C ARG A 86 -20.04 -37.56 11.28
N LEU A 87 -19.45 -38.39 10.41
CA LEU A 87 -18.24 -38.04 9.65
C LEU A 87 -18.49 -36.89 8.67
N GLU A 88 -19.64 -36.85 8.00
CA GLU A 88 -20.03 -35.73 7.13
C GLU A 88 -20.22 -34.43 7.93
N ALA A 89 -20.84 -34.51 9.11
CA ALA A 89 -20.98 -33.35 9.99
C ALA A 89 -19.60 -32.85 10.48
N GLU A 90 -18.70 -33.74 10.90
CA GLU A 90 -17.33 -33.40 11.32
C GLU A 90 -16.48 -32.83 10.17
N MET A 91 -16.65 -33.32 8.95
CA MET A 91 -15.98 -32.79 7.75
C MET A 91 -16.50 -31.39 7.40
N LYS A 92 -17.81 -31.17 7.51
CA LYS A 92 -18.44 -29.87 7.24
C LYS A 92 -18.02 -28.83 8.27
N THR A 93 -17.96 -29.18 9.56
CA THR A 93 -17.48 -28.27 10.60
C THR A 93 -16.01 -27.92 10.41
N LYS A 94 -15.13 -28.90 10.14
CA LYS A 94 -13.71 -28.65 9.85
C LYS A 94 -13.49 -27.76 8.63
N LYS A 95 -14.33 -27.91 7.59
CA LYS A 95 -14.25 -27.07 6.39
C LYS A 95 -14.65 -25.62 6.71
N LEU A 96 -15.75 -25.43 7.45
CA LEU A 96 -16.19 -24.11 7.92
C LEU A 96 -15.16 -23.45 8.86
N GLU A 97 -14.52 -24.22 9.74
CA GLU A 97 -13.46 -23.73 10.63
C GLU A 97 -12.23 -23.26 9.83
N ARG A 98 -11.85 -23.97 8.77
CA ARG A 98 -10.76 -23.54 7.87
C ARG A 98 -11.10 -22.28 7.10
N GLU A 99 -12.30 -22.23 6.50
CA GLU A 99 -12.77 -21.04 5.78
C GLU A 99 -12.86 -19.82 6.71
N ALA A 100 -13.31 -20.00 7.95
CA ALA A 100 -13.34 -18.94 8.96
C ALA A 100 -11.92 -18.51 9.39
N ALA A 101 -10.98 -19.44 9.54
CA ALA A 101 -9.58 -19.14 9.86
C ALA A 101 -8.89 -18.38 8.73
N GLU A 102 -9.11 -18.78 7.47
CA GLU A 102 -8.58 -18.09 6.28
C GLU A 102 -9.14 -16.66 6.18
N ARG A 103 -10.46 -16.48 6.35
CA ARG A 103 -11.08 -15.13 6.39
C ARG A 103 -10.51 -14.27 7.50
N LYS A 104 -10.26 -14.84 8.68
CA LYS A 104 -9.69 -14.11 9.82
C LYS A 104 -8.25 -13.65 9.54
N ILE A 105 -7.42 -14.52 8.97
CA ILE A 105 -6.04 -14.16 8.56
C ILE A 105 -6.07 -13.01 7.55
N GLU A 106 -7.01 -13.06 6.60
CA GLU A 106 -7.15 -12.03 5.60
C GLU A 106 -7.61 -10.67 6.19
N ILE A 107 -8.59 -10.69 7.10
CA ILE A 107 -9.04 -9.49 7.83
C ILE A 107 -7.90 -8.90 8.66
N ASP A 108 -7.13 -9.74 9.38
CA ASP A 108 -6.01 -9.28 10.20
C ASP A 108 -4.87 -8.69 9.33
N SER A 109 -4.62 -9.27 8.15
CA SER A 109 -3.70 -8.72 7.15
C SER A 109 -4.17 -7.33 6.66
N MET A 110 -5.45 -7.20 6.30
CA MET A 110 -6.03 -5.93 5.86
C MET A 110 -5.99 -4.87 6.96
N ARG A 111 -6.29 -5.24 8.22
CA ARG A 111 -6.18 -4.33 9.38
C ARG A 111 -4.75 -3.86 9.60
N THR A 112 -3.77 -4.74 9.41
CA THR A 112 -2.35 -4.41 9.54
C THR A 112 -1.95 -3.41 8.46
N GLN A 113 -2.32 -3.64 7.19
CA GLN A 113 -2.08 -2.70 6.10
C GLN A 113 -2.77 -1.35 6.34
N LEU A 114 -4.01 -1.35 6.82
CA LEU A 114 -4.77 -0.14 7.13
C LEU A 114 -4.11 0.65 8.27
N ALA A 115 -3.62 -0.02 9.31
CA ALA A 115 -2.86 0.61 10.38
C ALA A 115 -1.55 1.25 9.86
N LEU A 116 -0.83 0.55 8.97
CA LEU A 116 0.39 1.07 8.33
C LEU A 116 0.08 2.29 7.45
N LEU A 117 -0.97 2.25 6.65
CA LEU A 117 -1.39 3.37 5.80
C LEU A 117 -1.84 4.58 6.63
N LYS A 118 -2.60 4.39 7.71
CA LYS A 118 -3.00 5.48 8.61
C LYS A 118 -1.81 6.12 9.32
N ASN A 119 -0.86 5.32 9.78
CA ASN A 119 0.38 5.82 10.36
C ASN A 119 1.20 6.60 9.32
N THR A 120 1.24 6.07 8.09
CA THR A 120 1.88 6.76 6.95
C THR A 120 1.20 8.10 6.69
N GLN A 121 -0.13 8.17 6.60
CA GLN A 121 -0.87 9.43 6.40
C GLN A 121 -0.63 10.46 7.50
N ALA A 122 -0.72 10.06 8.77
CA ALA A 122 -0.47 10.95 9.90
C ALA A 122 0.97 11.49 9.90
N SER A 123 1.91 10.68 9.39
CA SER A 123 3.27 11.09 9.15
C SER A 123 3.36 12.00 7.91
N VAL A 124 2.63 11.71 6.81
CA VAL A 124 2.68 12.42 5.52
C VAL A 124 2.35 13.89 5.68
N ALA A 125 1.34 14.26 6.47
CA ALA A 125 1.03 15.67 6.71
C ALA A 125 2.20 16.44 7.36
N LYS A 126 2.88 15.83 8.34
CA LYS A 126 4.08 16.41 8.98
C LYS A 126 5.31 16.34 8.06
N MET A 127 5.35 15.35 7.19
CA MET A 127 6.42 15.07 6.25
C MET A 127 6.34 15.95 5.00
N HIS A 128 5.15 16.40 4.62
CA HIS A 128 4.92 17.41 3.60
C HIS A 128 5.63 18.71 3.99
N ASP A 129 5.41 19.19 5.22
CA ASP A 129 6.12 20.35 5.75
C ASP A 129 7.65 20.14 5.75
N ILE A 130 8.15 18.93 6.03
CA ILE A 130 9.59 18.66 6.04
C ILE A 130 10.17 18.65 4.61
N ALA A 131 9.48 17.99 3.67
CA ALA A 131 9.90 17.88 2.28
C ALA A 131 9.81 19.21 1.53
N GLU A 132 8.78 20.01 1.85
CA GLU A 132 8.63 21.36 1.33
C GLU A 132 9.58 22.36 2.01
N VAL A 133 10.00 22.16 3.27
CA VAL A 133 10.74 23.21 3.98
C VAL A 133 12.26 23.01 4.01
N ALA A 134 12.78 21.77 4.02
CA ALA A 134 14.21 21.56 4.27
C ALA A 134 14.76 20.16 3.96
N LEU A 135 14.66 19.67 2.72
CA LEU A 135 15.43 18.48 2.33
C LEU A 135 16.94 18.74 2.34
N LEU A 136 17.35 19.93 1.92
CA LEU A 136 18.75 20.35 1.90
C LEU A 136 18.88 21.78 2.41
N LYS A 137 19.78 21.97 3.38
CA LYS A 137 20.26 23.30 3.79
C LYS A 137 21.71 23.43 3.34
N ALA A 138 22.02 24.48 2.58
CA ALA A 138 23.39 24.77 2.13
C ALA A 138 23.78 26.20 2.52
N ASN A 139 25.01 26.36 2.99
CA ASN A 139 25.63 27.67 3.06
C ASN A 139 26.35 27.92 1.73
N LEU A 140 25.93 28.97 1.04
CA LEU A 140 26.37 29.30 -0.30
C LEU A 140 27.03 30.66 -0.28
N ARG A 141 28.21 30.73 -0.89
CA ARG A 141 28.91 31.99 -1.10
C ARG A 141 29.01 32.25 -2.59
N GLN A 142 28.21 33.19 -3.08
CA GLN A 142 28.16 33.54 -4.50
C GLN A 142 28.72 34.94 -4.69
N THR A 143 29.62 35.08 -5.67
CA THR A 143 30.16 36.39 -6.06
C THR A 143 29.58 36.73 -7.43
N VAL A 144 28.83 37.82 -7.47
CA VAL A 144 28.20 38.35 -8.69
C VAL A 144 28.97 39.59 -9.12
N VAL A 145 29.20 39.69 -10.42
CA VAL A 145 29.91 40.80 -11.04
C VAL A 145 28.97 41.46 -12.04
N HIS A 146 28.61 42.72 -11.77
CA HIS A 146 27.86 43.56 -12.69
C HIS A 146 28.82 44.57 -13.33
N ASP A 147 28.93 44.54 -14.65
CA ASP A 147 29.67 45.53 -15.47
C ASP A 147 28.70 46.13 -16.49
N GLU A 148 28.08 47.27 -16.15
CA GLU A 148 27.08 47.91 -17.01
C GLU A 148 27.55 49.26 -17.56
N PRO A 149 27.34 49.55 -18.86
CA PRO A 149 27.60 50.87 -19.42
C PRO A 149 26.62 51.91 -18.86
N VAL A 150 27.12 53.10 -18.54
CA VAL A 150 26.32 54.21 -18.01
C VAL A 150 26.44 55.43 -18.89
N SER A 151 25.31 56.07 -19.18
CA SER A 151 25.28 57.36 -19.88
C SER A 151 25.38 58.50 -18.87
N LEU A 152 26.51 59.21 -18.86
CA LEU A 152 26.67 60.39 -18.00
C LEU A 152 25.94 61.63 -18.56
N PRO A 153 25.41 62.51 -17.69
CA PRO A 153 24.82 63.80 -18.10
C PRO A 153 25.80 64.66 -18.89
N GLU A 154 25.30 65.46 -19.84
CA GLU A 154 26.10 66.27 -20.76
C GLU A 154 27.08 67.23 -20.07
N GLN A 155 26.76 67.71 -18.87
CA GLN A 155 27.60 68.60 -18.07
C GLN A 155 28.96 68.00 -17.69
N ARG A 156 29.08 66.65 -17.65
CA ARG A 156 30.36 65.96 -17.46
C ARG A 156 31.10 65.66 -18.76
N LYS A 157 30.40 65.65 -19.89
CA LYS A 157 31.04 65.53 -21.20
C LYS A 157 31.94 66.74 -21.49
N PHE A 158 31.64 67.90 -20.89
CA PHE A 158 32.33 69.18 -21.09
C PHE A 158 33.60 69.38 -20.23
N LEU A 159 33.86 68.52 -19.23
CA LEU A 159 35.03 68.58 -18.33
C LEU A 159 36.31 67.93 -18.91
N GLY A 160 36.36 67.70 -20.22
CA GLY A 160 37.53 67.09 -20.90
C GLY A 160 37.65 65.57 -20.72
N ILE A 161 36.61 64.89 -20.23
CA ILE A 161 36.56 63.43 -20.05
C ILE A 161 36.01 62.72 -21.30
N VAL A 162 35.55 63.45 -22.32
CA VAL A 162 35.03 62.84 -23.56
C VAL A 162 35.91 63.26 -24.72
N ASP A 163 37.00 62.52 -24.92
CA ASP A 163 37.63 62.46 -26.23
C ASP A 163 36.69 61.71 -27.18
N ALA A 164 36.48 62.31 -28.35
CA ALA A 164 35.54 61.86 -29.34
C ALA A 164 35.82 60.41 -29.78
N GLY A 165 34.89 59.51 -29.50
CA GLY A 165 34.64 58.30 -30.30
C GLY A 165 35.07 56.95 -29.73
N PHE A 166 35.90 56.89 -28.69
CA PHE A 166 36.38 55.60 -28.13
C PHE A 166 36.46 55.60 -26.61
N ALA A 167 35.49 56.20 -25.93
CA ALA A 167 35.38 56.12 -24.48
C ALA A 167 33.96 55.74 -24.04
N ASN A 168 33.85 54.92 -23.01
CA ASN A 168 32.58 54.65 -22.33
C ASN A 168 32.76 54.64 -20.81
N ASP A 169 31.73 55.10 -20.11
CA ASP A 169 31.66 55.00 -18.66
C ASP A 169 30.91 53.73 -18.30
N LYS A 170 31.38 53.05 -17.26
CA LYS A 170 30.78 51.80 -16.78
C LYS A 170 30.72 51.78 -15.27
N VAL A 171 29.64 51.23 -14.73
CA VAL A 171 29.56 50.89 -13.31
C VAL A 171 30.02 49.44 -13.16
N LEU A 172 31.06 49.25 -12.35
CA LEU A 172 31.44 47.92 -11.87
C LEU A 172 31.02 47.78 -10.41
N VAL A 173 30.19 46.77 -10.16
CA VAL A 173 29.84 46.32 -8.82
C VAL A 173 30.20 44.85 -8.69
N VAL A 174 31.00 44.52 -7.68
CA VAL A 174 31.23 43.14 -7.26
C VAL A 174 30.62 42.97 -5.89
N SER A 175 29.62 42.11 -5.82
CA SER A 175 28.90 41.77 -4.60
C SER A 175 29.12 40.29 -4.29
N THR A 176 29.35 39.98 -3.02
CA THR A 176 29.43 38.62 -2.50
C THR A 176 28.28 38.40 -1.54
N HIS A 177 27.43 37.44 -1.86
CA HIS A 177 26.28 37.05 -1.06
C HIS A 177 26.63 35.77 -0.29
N ASP A 178 26.49 35.81 1.04
CA ASP A 178 26.56 34.65 1.93
C ASP A 178 25.12 34.27 2.33
N ILE A 179 24.66 33.13 1.80
CA ILE A 179 23.27 32.70 1.83
C ILE A 179 23.16 31.36 2.53
N ASP A 180 22.29 31.30 3.54
CA ASP A 180 21.80 30.04 4.08
C ASP A 180 20.54 29.64 3.31
N ALA A 181 20.73 28.92 2.20
CA ALA A 181 19.65 28.51 1.32
C ALA A 181 19.00 27.20 1.79
N LYS A 182 17.68 27.13 1.64
CA LYS A 182 16.87 25.94 1.91
C LYS A 182 16.22 25.46 0.63
N PHE A 183 16.36 24.17 0.38
CA PHE A 183 15.82 23.49 -0.79
C PHE A 183 14.91 22.35 -0.33
N GLY A 184 13.86 22.16 -1.11
CA GLY A 184 12.84 21.14 -0.89
C GLY A 184 12.30 20.67 -2.23
N VAL A 185 11.11 20.08 -2.20
CA VAL A 185 10.41 19.57 -3.37
C VAL A 185 8.99 20.09 -3.36
N ASP A 186 8.45 20.34 -4.54
CA ASP A 186 7.02 20.55 -4.70
C ASP A 186 6.27 19.21 -4.57
N MET A 187 5.77 18.94 -3.35
CA MET A 187 5.06 17.70 -3.05
C MET A 187 3.71 17.61 -3.79
N ALA A 188 3.10 18.74 -4.16
CA ALA A 188 1.86 18.76 -4.93
C ALA A 188 2.05 18.25 -6.38
N GLY A 189 3.27 18.35 -6.90
CA GLY A 189 3.68 17.83 -8.21
C GLY A 189 4.04 16.34 -8.21
N VAL A 190 4.19 15.71 -7.05
CA VAL A 190 4.57 14.29 -6.95
C VAL A 190 3.37 13.40 -7.28
N MET A 191 3.56 12.53 -8.27
CA MET A 191 2.54 11.64 -8.81
C MET A 191 2.91 10.18 -8.54
N ILE A 192 1.95 9.38 -8.07
CA ILE A 192 2.09 7.95 -7.81
C ILE A 192 1.17 7.15 -8.73
N LYS A 193 1.69 6.07 -9.28
CA LYS A 193 0.91 5.03 -9.96
C LYS A 193 1.18 3.67 -9.32
N LYS A 194 0.11 3.01 -8.87
CA LYS A 194 0.18 1.60 -8.47
C LYS A 194 0.38 0.74 -9.71
N THR A 195 1.38 -0.12 -9.68
CA THR A 195 1.65 -1.08 -10.78
C THR A 195 1.13 -2.45 -10.39
N ASP A 196 1.42 -2.88 -9.16
CA ASP A 196 0.94 -4.13 -8.55
C ASP A 196 0.60 -3.88 -7.06
N ASP A 197 0.13 -4.91 -6.35
CA ASP A 197 -0.20 -4.80 -4.92
C ASP A 197 0.97 -4.36 -4.03
N ASP A 198 2.20 -4.78 -4.35
CA ASP A 198 3.42 -4.47 -3.60
C ASP A 198 4.32 -3.42 -4.28
N SER A 199 3.91 -2.86 -5.43
CA SER A 199 4.78 -2.08 -6.32
C SER A 199 4.14 -0.76 -6.77
N VAL A 200 4.88 0.34 -6.62
CA VAL A 200 4.48 1.69 -7.05
C VAL A 200 5.55 2.37 -7.88
N VAL A 201 5.12 3.22 -8.81
CA VAL A 201 5.97 4.14 -9.58
C VAL A 201 5.70 5.55 -9.12
N VAL A 202 6.76 6.30 -8.78
CA VAL A 202 6.72 7.70 -8.38
C VAL A 202 7.34 8.56 -9.48
N SER A 203 6.70 9.67 -9.80
CA SER A 203 7.11 10.62 -10.85
C SER A 203 6.79 12.07 -10.45
N GLY A 204 7.27 13.05 -11.23
CA GLY A 204 6.96 14.47 -11.01
C GLY A 204 7.72 15.14 -9.86
N ILE A 205 8.80 14.53 -9.36
CA ILE A 205 9.66 15.12 -8.32
C ILE A 205 10.38 16.34 -8.90
N THR A 206 9.97 17.53 -8.47
CA THR A 206 10.55 18.79 -8.94
C THR A 206 11.22 19.52 -7.78
N PRO A 207 12.55 19.71 -7.80
CA PRO A 207 13.26 20.52 -6.81
C PRO A 207 12.74 21.94 -6.77
N LYS A 208 12.71 22.53 -5.58
CA LYS A 208 12.23 23.88 -5.36
C LYS A 208 13.12 24.63 -4.37
N PHE A 209 13.44 25.87 -4.70
CA PHE A 209 14.00 26.81 -3.72
C PHE A 209 12.88 27.30 -2.80
N ILE A 210 13.08 27.12 -1.51
CA ILE A 210 12.04 27.39 -0.51
C ILE A 210 12.24 28.76 0.12
N GLY A 211 13.51 29.15 0.28
CA GLY A 211 13.87 30.44 0.84
C GLY A 211 15.25 30.42 1.47
N SER A 212 15.63 31.55 2.06
CA SER A 212 16.89 31.70 2.78
C SER A 212 16.63 32.17 4.21
N SER A 213 17.42 31.67 5.16
CA SER A 213 17.37 32.17 6.55
C SER A 213 18.36 33.29 6.83
N LYS A 214 19.28 33.52 5.90
CA LYS A 214 20.35 34.52 5.96
C LYS A 214 20.73 34.87 4.52
N ASN A 215 20.84 36.17 4.24
CA ASN A 215 21.46 36.69 3.03
C ASN A 215 22.25 37.93 3.45
N ILE A 216 23.57 37.77 3.59
CA ILE A 216 24.48 38.88 3.91
C ILE A 216 25.23 39.24 2.64
N THR A 217 25.05 40.47 2.19
CA THR A 217 25.78 41.03 1.05
C THR A 217 26.98 41.81 1.53
N ALA A 218 28.15 41.50 0.96
CA ALA A 218 29.35 42.32 1.05
C ALA A 218 29.70 42.82 -0.35
N THR A 219 29.85 44.14 -0.51
CA THR A 219 30.19 44.74 -1.81
C THR A 219 31.63 45.25 -1.79
N PRO A 220 32.63 44.38 -2.04
CA PRO A 220 34.04 44.78 -2.01
C PRO A 220 34.42 45.78 -3.10
N ILE A 221 33.70 45.81 -4.23
CA ILE A 221 33.97 46.74 -5.33
C ILE A 221 32.68 47.45 -5.72
N LYS A 222 32.72 48.78 -5.70
CA LYS A 222 31.66 49.65 -6.19
C LYS A 222 32.27 50.90 -6.83
N GLU A 223 32.43 50.86 -8.14
CA GLU A 223 33.24 51.83 -8.87
C GLU A 223 32.53 52.33 -10.14
N LEU A 224 32.65 53.63 -10.41
CA LEU A 224 32.41 54.16 -11.75
C LEU A 224 33.76 54.25 -12.47
N ARG A 225 33.84 53.63 -13.64
CA ARG A 225 35.06 53.54 -14.45
C ARG A 225 34.88 54.28 -15.75
N HIS A 226 35.80 55.17 -16.04
CA HIS A 226 35.96 55.74 -17.36
C HIS A 226 36.95 54.88 -18.15
N CYS A 227 36.47 54.25 -19.23
CA CYS A 227 37.25 53.35 -20.05
C CYS A 227 37.52 53.98 -21.42
N THR A 228 38.79 54.09 -21.81
CA THR A 228 39.18 54.52 -23.15
C THR A 228 39.67 53.32 -23.96
N TYR A 229 39.50 53.38 -25.27
CA TYR A 229 39.87 52.31 -26.18
C TYR A 229 40.75 52.85 -27.30
N ARG A 230 41.73 52.05 -27.71
CA ARG A 230 42.56 52.29 -28.88
C ARG A 230 42.30 51.24 -29.94
N LYS A 231 42.61 51.55 -31.20
CA LYS A 231 42.54 50.55 -32.27
C LYS A 231 43.77 49.64 -32.24
N ALA A 232 43.57 48.33 -32.11
CA ALA A 232 44.64 47.35 -32.27
C ALA A 232 45.17 47.37 -33.70
N LYS A 233 46.49 47.24 -33.85
CA LYS A 233 47.12 46.96 -35.16
C LYS A 233 47.50 45.48 -35.19
N PRO A 234 47.21 44.73 -36.27
CA PRO A 234 46.65 45.17 -37.56
C PRO A 234 45.11 45.09 -37.67
N THR A 235 44.40 44.52 -36.70
CA THR A 235 42.97 44.15 -36.83
C THR A 235 42.00 45.32 -36.85
N GLY A 236 42.39 46.49 -36.33
CA GLY A 236 41.53 47.67 -36.22
C GLY A 236 40.49 47.60 -35.11
N GLU A 237 40.41 46.49 -34.36
CA GLU A 237 39.44 46.28 -33.28
C GLU A 237 39.73 47.20 -32.08
N PRO A 238 38.69 47.71 -31.40
CA PRO A 238 38.87 48.49 -30.18
C PRO A 238 39.39 47.60 -29.06
N VAL A 239 40.55 47.97 -28.50
CA VAL A 239 41.16 47.33 -27.35
C VAL A 239 41.21 48.35 -26.23
N LEU A 240 40.84 47.92 -25.02
CA LEU A 240 40.89 48.73 -23.81
C LEU A 240 42.30 49.30 -23.63
N ASP A 241 42.42 50.62 -23.52
CA ASP A 241 43.70 51.34 -23.39
C ASP A 241 43.91 51.80 -21.95
N THR A 242 42.97 52.59 -21.41
CA THR A 242 43.04 53.06 -20.03
C THR A 242 41.71 52.87 -19.28
N VAL A 243 41.82 52.63 -17.98
CA VAL A 243 40.70 52.58 -17.04
C VAL A 243 40.98 53.56 -15.91
N THR A 244 40.14 54.56 -15.76
CA THR A 244 40.21 55.54 -14.67
C THR A 244 39.03 55.35 -13.73
N VAL A 245 39.30 55.08 -12.46
CA VAL A 245 38.24 54.99 -11.42
C VAL A 245 37.86 56.41 -10.98
N LEU A 246 36.59 56.76 -11.15
CA LEU A 246 36.03 58.05 -10.76
C LEU A 246 35.49 57.95 -9.33
N ASN A 247 36.04 58.76 -8.40
CA ASN A 247 35.75 58.67 -6.96
C ASN A 247 35.15 59.96 -6.36
N ASP A 248 34.67 60.87 -7.19
CA ASP A 248 34.00 62.08 -6.71
C ASP A 248 32.56 61.81 -6.22
N SER A 249 31.96 62.76 -5.52
CA SER A 249 30.64 62.60 -4.88
C SER A 249 29.53 62.23 -5.87
N PHE A 250 29.59 62.71 -7.11
CA PHE A 250 28.58 62.40 -8.11
C PHE A 250 28.77 60.99 -8.67
N SER A 251 30.01 60.56 -8.90
CA SER A 251 30.31 59.18 -9.31
C SER A 251 29.82 58.18 -8.27
N LYS A 252 29.99 58.48 -6.97
CA LYS A 252 29.46 57.67 -5.87
C LYS A 252 27.94 57.59 -5.90
N ASN A 253 27.26 58.72 -6.09
CA ASN A 253 25.79 58.74 -6.17
C ASN A 253 25.25 57.91 -7.36
N ILE A 254 25.93 57.91 -8.50
CA ILE A 254 25.56 57.05 -9.63
C ILE A 254 25.70 55.58 -9.23
N VAL A 255 26.85 55.18 -8.70
CA VAL A 255 27.10 53.78 -8.30
C VAL A 255 26.08 53.32 -7.26
N ASP A 256 25.80 54.14 -6.25
CA ASP A 256 24.81 53.81 -5.22
C ASP A 256 23.39 53.66 -5.79
N GLY A 257 23.04 54.40 -6.86
CA GLY A 257 21.79 54.21 -7.59
C GLY A 257 21.69 52.87 -8.34
N TYR A 258 22.81 52.36 -8.86
CA TYR A 258 22.87 51.04 -9.50
C TYR A 258 22.93 49.89 -8.49
N LEU A 259 23.45 50.11 -7.27
CA LEU A 259 23.48 49.08 -6.23
C LEU A 259 22.08 48.54 -5.90
N ALA A 260 21.09 49.42 -5.75
CA ALA A 260 19.72 48.99 -5.48
C ALA A 260 19.14 48.16 -6.63
N LYS A 261 19.39 48.58 -7.88
CA LYS A 261 18.98 47.83 -9.08
C LYS A 261 19.59 46.42 -9.09
N PHE A 262 20.90 46.30 -8.87
CA PHE A 262 21.59 45.01 -8.89
C PHE A 262 21.19 44.09 -7.74
N GLU A 263 20.92 44.64 -6.56
CA GLU A 263 20.38 43.86 -5.45
C GLU A 263 18.98 43.32 -5.80
N ASP A 264 18.10 44.13 -6.39
CA ASP A 264 16.77 43.68 -6.83
C ASP A 264 16.85 42.59 -7.90
N GLU A 265 17.75 42.73 -8.88
CA GLU A 265 17.99 41.72 -9.91
C GLU A 265 18.48 40.39 -9.31
N TYR A 266 19.40 40.47 -8.34
CA TYR A 266 19.90 39.29 -7.65
C TYR A 266 18.82 38.60 -6.81
N GLN A 267 18.03 39.35 -6.03
CA GLN A 267 16.93 38.79 -5.24
C GLN A 267 15.86 38.13 -6.12
N LYS A 268 15.61 38.69 -7.30
CA LYS A 268 14.72 38.07 -8.29
C LYS A 268 15.30 36.77 -8.84
N SER A 269 16.56 36.76 -9.27
CA SER A 269 17.23 35.53 -9.75
C SER A 269 17.27 34.43 -8.67
N LEU A 270 17.51 34.83 -7.43
CA LEU A 270 17.51 33.96 -6.25
C LEU A 270 16.13 33.32 -6.03
N SER A 271 15.06 34.13 -6.13
CA SER A 271 13.68 33.68 -5.94
C SER A 271 13.20 32.75 -7.06
N ASP A 272 13.66 33.01 -8.29
CA ASP A 272 13.37 32.18 -9.46
C ASP A 272 14.15 30.84 -9.44
N GLY A 273 15.10 30.68 -8.51
CA GLY A 273 15.85 29.44 -8.29
C GLY A 273 16.90 29.12 -9.37
N GLY A 274 17.10 30.02 -10.34
CA GLY A 274 18.00 29.82 -11.47
C GLY A 274 19.46 29.65 -11.05
N GLU A 275 19.88 30.34 -9.99
CA GLU A 275 21.24 30.32 -9.46
C GLU A 275 21.66 28.97 -8.83
N PHE A 276 20.71 28.04 -8.66
CA PHE A 276 20.91 26.80 -7.90
C PHE A 276 20.70 25.52 -8.69
N GLY A 277 20.66 25.61 -10.02
CA GLY A 277 20.45 24.43 -10.88
C GLY A 277 21.42 23.28 -10.62
N TYR A 278 22.65 23.57 -10.18
CA TYR A 278 23.66 22.55 -9.82
C TYR A 278 23.31 21.72 -8.57
N LEU A 279 22.34 22.16 -7.76
CA LEU A 279 21.84 21.42 -6.59
C LEU A 279 20.62 20.54 -6.91
N ASN A 280 20.01 20.68 -8.09
CA ASN A 280 18.77 19.99 -8.44
C ASN A 280 18.89 18.47 -8.34
N ASP A 281 20.02 17.89 -8.76
CA ASP A 281 20.25 16.44 -8.69
C ASP A 281 20.33 15.95 -7.24
N ALA A 282 21.05 16.69 -6.38
CA ALA A 282 21.19 16.36 -4.97
C ALA A 282 19.84 16.45 -4.24
N VAL A 283 19.06 17.50 -4.51
CA VAL A 283 17.71 17.67 -3.95
C VAL A 283 16.78 16.58 -4.44
N SER A 284 16.80 16.26 -5.74
CA SER A 284 16.02 15.16 -6.32
C SER A 284 16.36 13.82 -5.70
N GLN A 285 17.64 13.53 -5.45
CA GLN A 285 18.06 12.28 -4.82
C GLN A 285 17.60 12.19 -3.37
N LEU A 286 17.72 13.28 -2.60
CA LEU A 286 17.21 13.35 -1.23
C LEU A 286 15.69 13.17 -1.19
N ALA A 287 14.98 13.75 -2.15
CA ALA A 287 13.54 13.57 -2.32
C ALA A 287 13.15 12.13 -2.59
N ARG A 288 13.84 11.45 -3.52
CA ARG A 288 13.62 10.03 -3.83
C ARG A 288 13.85 9.17 -2.58
N ASN A 289 14.92 9.41 -1.84
CA ASN A 289 15.20 8.70 -0.59
C ASN A 289 14.09 8.94 0.45
N PHE A 290 13.66 10.18 0.61
CA PHE A 290 12.59 10.56 1.52
C PHE A 290 11.29 9.83 1.17
N ILE A 291 10.82 9.96 -0.08
CA ILE A 291 9.59 9.30 -0.54
C ILE A 291 9.68 7.78 -0.40
N THR A 292 10.86 7.20 -0.64
CA THR A 292 11.10 5.77 -0.42
C THR A 292 10.83 5.39 1.04
N VAL A 293 11.38 6.14 2.00
CA VAL A 293 11.17 5.90 3.44
C VAL A 293 9.70 6.05 3.81
N VAL A 294 9.00 7.02 3.22
CA VAL A 294 7.56 7.23 3.48
C VAL A 294 6.71 6.08 2.95
N LEU A 295 7.01 5.56 1.77
CA LEU A 295 6.20 4.53 1.10
C LEU A 295 6.62 3.09 1.47
N ALA A 296 7.83 2.88 1.99
CA ALA A 296 8.36 1.57 2.36
C ALA A 296 7.48 0.74 3.32
N PRO A 297 6.72 1.33 4.27
CA PRO A 297 5.81 0.56 5.11
C PRO A 297 4.64 -0.06 4.33
N ALA A 298 4.26 0.51 3.19
CA ALA A 298 3.11 0.07 2.39
C ALA A 298 3.50 -0.71 1.13
N TYR A 299 4.68 -0.44 0.56
CA TYR A 299 5.12 -1.02 -0.71
C TYR A 299 6.54 -1.55 -0.62
N LYS A 300 6.77 -2.73 -1.19
CA LYS A 300 8.10 -3.36 -1.23
C LYS A 300 8.97 -2.81 -2.36
N ASN A 301 8.35 -2.50 -3.50
CA ASN A 301 9.06 -2.02 -4.68
C ASN A 301 8.60 -0.59 -5.00
N ILE A 302 9.53 0.36 -4.96
CA ILE A 302 9.28 1.76 -5.26
C ILE A 302 10.23 2.15 -6.39
N ALA A 303 9.68 2.35 -7.58
CA ALA A 303 10.42 2.78 -8.75
C ALA A 303 10.22 4.27 -9.01
N PHE A 304 11.25 4.94 -9.56
CA PHE A 304 11.19 6.36 -9.91
C PHE A 304 11.25 6.52 -11.43
N SER A 305 10.36 7.35 -11.97
CA SER A 305 10.29 7.68 -13.39
C SER A 305 10.33 9.19 -13.57
N ASP A 306 11.02 9.64 -14.62
CA ASP A 306 11.04 11.06 -14.98
C ASP A 306 9.79 11.44 -15.79
N GLU A 307 9.20 10.50 -16.52
CA GLU A 307 7.92 10.66 -17.20
C GLU A 307 6.75 10.36 -16.24
N ILE A 308 5.68 11.14 -16.32
CA ILE A 308 4.44 10.95 -15.55
C ILE A 308 3.60 9.88 -16.24
N PRO A 309 3.44 8.68 -15.66
CA PRO A 309 2.64 7.63 -16.28
C PRO A 309 1.16 7.99 -16.35
N GLU A 310 0.46 7.54 -17.40
CA GLU A 310 -0.99 7.73 -17.51
C GLU A 310 -1.72 7.03 -16.35
N GLY A 311 -2.71 7.72 -15.77
CA GLY A 311 -3.47 7.23 -14.61
C GLY A 311 -2.78 7.45 -13.25
N SER A 312 -1.67 8.20 -13.20
CA SER A 312 -1.05 8.57 -11.92
C SER A 312 -1.92 9.54 -11.13
N VAL A 313 -1.84 9.45 -9.81
CA VAL A 313 -2.59 10.27 -8.85
C VAL A 313 -1.60 11.05 -7.98
N GLN A 314 -1.95 12.28 -7.60
CA GLN A 314 -1.13 13.07 -6.68
C GLN A 314 -0.88 12.31 -5.37
N PHE A 315 0.32 12.44 -4.82
CA PHE A 315 0.79 11.71 -3.65
C PHE A 315 -0.22 11.71 -2.49
N ASP A 316 -0.70 12.89 -2.07
CA ASP A 316 -1.64 13.01 -0.95
C ASP A 316 -3.00 12.35 -1.23
N LYS A 317 -3.50 12.52 -2.46
CA LYS A 317 -4.76 11.92 -2.89
C LYS A 317 -4.64 10.41 -2.97
N TYR A 318 -3.52 9.89 -3.43
CA TYR A 318 -3.26 8.46 -3.53
C TYR A 318 -3.30 7.79 -2.15
N ILE A 319 -2.59 8.36 -1.17
CA ILE A 319 -2.59 7.83 0.21
C ILE A 319 -4.01 7.84 0.79
N GLN A 320 -4.77 8.90 0.59
CA GLN A 320 -6.16 8.96 1.05
C GLN A 320 -7.06 7.92 0.37
N GLN A 321 -6.94 7.75 -0.95
CA GLN A 321 -7.72 6.77 -1.71
C GLN A 321 -7.44 5.32 -1.27
N GLU A 322 -6.18 4.96 -1.04
CA GLU A 322 -5.84 3.62 -0.55
C GLU A 322 -6.41 3.40 0.86
N ILE A 323 -6.37 4.41 1.74
CA ILE A 323 -6.98 4.31 3.08
C ILE A 323 -8.48 4.08 2.98
N ASP A 324 -9.18 4.83 2.14
CA ASP A 324 -10.62 4.69 1.95
C ASP A 324 -10.98 3.33 1.36
N PHE A 325 -10.21 2.85 0.38
CA PHE A 325 -10.37 1.53 -0.23
C PHE A 325 -10.21 0.39 0.79
N TYR A 326 -9.10 0.36 1.53
CA TYR A 326 -8.87 -0.69 2.53
C TYR A 326 -9.87 -0.60 3.69
N SER A 327 -10.30 0.60 4.07
CA SER A 327 -11.32 0.80 5.11
C SER A 327 -12.68 0.22 4.69
N ALA A 328 -13.11 0.50 3.45
CA ALA A 328 -14.35 -0.04 2.91
C ALA A 328 -14.30 -1.58 2.77
N LYS A 329 -13.20 -2.11 2.22
CA LYS A 329 -13.01 -3.55 2.03
C LYS A 329 -12.95 -4.33 3.34
N THR A 330 -12.30 -3.76 4.36
CA THR A 330 -12.27 -4.35 5.71
C THR A 330 -13.67 -4.38 6.32
N ALA A 331 -14.44 -3.28 6.21
CA ALA A 331 -15.81 -3.21 6.73
C ALA A 331 -16.78 -4.18 6.02
N GLU A 332 -16.61 -4.40 4.71
CA GLU A 332 -17.38 -5.37 3.94
C GLU A 332 -17.10 -6.81 4.41
N LYS A 333 -15.82 -7.19 4.52
CA LYS A 333 -15.44 -8.54 5.01
C LYS A 333 -15.84 -8.79 6.45
N GLU A 334 -15.78 -7.78 7.31
CA GLU A 334 -16.27 -7.90 8.69
C GLU A 334 -17.78 -8.17 8.73
N ARG A 335 -18.58 -7.53 7.87
CA ARG A 335 -20.03 -7.82 7.75
C ARG A 335 -20.30 -9.22 7.22
N GLU A 336 -19.54 -9.68 6.23
CA GLU A 336 -19.64 -11.05 5.68
C GLU A 336 -19.19 -12.13 6.67
N SER A 337 -18.34 -11.78 7.64
CA SER A 337 -17.87 -12.69 8.70
C SER A 337 -18.75 -12.69 9.96
N GLY A 338 -19.59 -11.67 10.13
CA GLY A 338 -20.55 -11.53 11.24
C GLY A 338 -21.99 -11.94 10.91
N SER A 339 -22.28 -12.26 9.64
CA SER A 339 -23.55 -12.82 9.15
C SER A 339 -23.52 -14.35 9.13
#